data_AF-A0A3S0DYY1-F1
#
_entry.id   AF-A0A3S0DYY1-F1
#
_cell.length_a   1.000
_cell.length_b   1.000
_cell.length_c   1.000
_cell.angle_alpha   90.00
_cell.angle_beta   90.00
_cell.angle_gamma   90.00
#
_symmetry.space_group_name_H-M   'P 1'
#
loop_
_entity.id
_entity.type
_entity.pdbx_description
1 polymer ?
#
loop_
_entity_poly.entity_id
_entity_poly.type
_entity_poly.pdbx_seq_one_letter_code
_entity_poly.pdbx_strand_id
1 'polypeptide(L)'
;MGDTNTQIPGGGSYELLRQRLNQQGEALLTKAAALNEARLAEFGRDEQKLVGRVRARTENNCVARDLVRVGDRLLFGYNVFIGLKKETQVEDVFSLYRLVDGSEGQELEPVGVDGTFLAEARFVADFRELHAYYKQARLVQLRVHNGKLLAAFQIGQQIGDIRVFRWALAPDGSVSYIDNRGERDIALPPSHDFEWTPTTREDHINGKHPHINILDSIFVETVGGDLTVKIENNTETGLGIYSESVDDKNQSLADADVAYARLGSLILLRIKPYREDTTRYLVYNSRTRKVARID
;
A
#
# COMPACT_ATOMS: atom_id res chain seq x y z
N MET A 1 -24.31 25.24 63.61
CA MET A 1 -25.06 24.68 62.46
C MET A 1 -24.92 25.72 61.37
N GLY A 2 -23.99 25.62 60.42
CA GLY A 2 -23.60 24.50 59.57
C GLY A 2 -23.76 25.05 58.14
N ASP A 3 -22.66 25.41 57.48
CA ASP A 3 -22.10 24.70 56.31
C ASP A 3 -23.05 24.74 55.09
N THR A 4 -22.71 25.17 53.88
CA THR A 4 -21.44 25.48 53.21
C THR A 4 -21.85 26.23 51.93
N ASN A 5 -21.26 27.38 51.60
CA ASN A 5 -21.33 27.88 50.22
C ASN A 5 -19.92 27.87 49.63
N THR A 6 -19.53 26.69 49.16
CA THR A 6 -18.24 26.42 48.54
C THR A 6 -18.21 27.10 47.17
N GLN A 7 -17.71 28.33 47.11
CA GLN A 7 -17.30 28.94 45.85
C GLN A 7 -16.06 28.21 45.36
N ILE A 8 -16.21 27.44 44.28
CA ILE A 8 -15.13 26.69 43.62
C ILE A 8 -14.20 27.70 42.92
N PRO A 9 -12.93 27.85 43.32
CA PRO A 9 -11.96 28.67 42.59
C PRO A 9 -11.35 27.82 41.46
N GLY A 10 -12.08 27.69 40.34
CA GLY A 10 -11.65 26.85 39.22
C GLY A 10 -12.16 27.25 37.82
N GLY A 11 -13.24 28.05 37.72
CA GLY A 11 -13.83 28.42 36.43
C GLY A 11 -12.96 29.34 35.57
N GLY A 12 -12.35 30.36 36.16
CA GLY A 12 -11.62 31.39 35.41
C GLY A 12 -10.32 30.92 34.75
N SER A 13 -9.60 29.97 35.35
CA SER A 13 -8.35 29.44 34.78
C SER A 13 -8.61 28.49 33.60
N TYR A 14 -9.62 27.63 33.74
CA TYR A 14 -10.05 26.75 32.66
C TYR A 14 -10.60 27.52 31.46
N GLU A 15 -11.45 28.52 31.70
CA GLU A 15 -11.99 29.37 30.62
C GLU A 15 -10.90 30.17 29.91
N LEU A 16 -9.92 30.72 30.64
CA LEU A 16 -8.76 31.41 30.05
C LEU A 16 -7.90 30.47 29.20
N LEU A 17 -7.63 29.26 29.68
CA LEU A 17 -6.88 28.25 28.92
C LEU A 17 -7.64 27.82 27.66
N ARG A 18 -8.95 27.60 27.78
CA ARG A 18 -9.82 27.27 26.63
C ARG A 18 -9.85 28.39 25.60
N GLN A 19 -9.94 29.64 26.04
CA GLN A 19 -9.93 30.80 25.15
C GLN A 19 -8.59 30.94 24.41
N ARG A 20 -7.46 30.74 25.12
CA ARG A 20 -6.13 30.75 24.49
C ARG A 20 -5.96 29.61 23.49
N LEU A 21 -6.41 28.41 23.82
CA LEU A 21 -6.38 27.27 22.89
C LEU A 21 -7.21 27.53 21.63
N ASN A 22 -8.40 28.11 21.77
CA ASN A 22 -9.22 28.49 20.62
C ASN A 22 -8.54 29.53 19.74
N GLN A 23 -7.94 30.57 20.33
CA GLN A 23 -7.19 31.59 19.57
C GLN A 23 -6.00 31.00 18.81
N GLN A 24 -5.27 30.07 19.43
CA GLN A 24 -4.18 29.36 18.75
C GLN A 24 -4.71 28.46 17.63
N GLY A 25 -5.85 27.78 17.86
CA GLY A 25 -6.52 26.97 16.86
C GLY A 25 -6.98 27.78 15.64
N GLU A 26 -7.58 28.95 15.86
CA GLU A 26 -7.97 29.87 14.79
C GLU A 26 -6.77 30.39 14.02
N ALA A 27 -5.71 30.82 14.71
CA ALA A 27 -4.48 31.28 14.07
C ALA A 27 -3.83 30.17 13.21
N LEU A 28 -3.85 28.92 13.69
CA LEU A 28 -3.37 27.77 12.94
C LEU A 28 -4.24 27.51 11.70
N LEU A 29 -5.57 27.53 11.85
CA LEU A 29 -6.51 27.35 10.74
C LEU A 29 -6.31 28.41 9.65
N THR A 30 -6.14 29.68 10.03
CA THR A 30 -5.87 30.76 9.07
C THR A 30 -4.55 30.53 8.32
N LYS A 31 -3.48 30.16 9.03
CA LYS A 31 -2.18 29.88 8.38
C LYS A 31 -2.24 28.65 7.48
N ALA A 32 -2.93 27.60 7.90
CA ALA A 32 -3.11 26.38 7.11
C ALA A 32 -3.93 26.66 5.84
N ALA A 33 -4.99 27.48 5.95
CA ALA A 33 -5.78 27.91 4.80
C ALA A 33 -4.94 28.74 3.82
N ALA A 34 -4.19 29.73 4.31
CA ALA A 34 -3.30 30.54 3.47
C ALA A 34 -2.22 29.69 2.78
N LEU A 35 -1.66 28.69 3.48
CA LEU A 35 -0.71 27.75 2.89
C LEU A 35 -1.37 26.89 1.80
N ASN A 36 -2.59 26.41 2.02
CA ASN A 36 -3.31 25.64 1.01
C ASN A 36 -3.65 26.50 -0.22
N GLU A 37 -4.03 27.77 -0.04
CA GLU A 37 -4.23 28.70 -1.16
C GLU A 37 -2.94 28.94 -1.93
N ALA A 38 -1.82 29.15 -1.25
CA ALA A 38 -0.52 29.27 -1.90
C ALA A 38 -0.13 27.98 -2.66
N ARG A 39 -0.39 26.80 -2.07
CA ARG A 39 -0.21 25.50 -2.73
C ARG A 39 -1.08 25.38 -3.98
N LEU A 40 -2.35 25.75 -3.90
CA LEU A 40 -3.26 25.72 -5.04
C LEU A 40 -2.87 26.73 -6.13
N ALA A 41 -2.32 27.88 -5.76
CA ALA A 41 -1.82 28.87 -6.71
C ALA A 41 -0.55 28.40 -7.42
N GLU A 42 0.38 27.77 -6.70
CA GLU A 42 1.65 27.27 -7.24
C GLU A 42 1.48 26.00 -8.09
N PHE A 43 0.75 25.01 -7.56
CA PHE A 43 0.59 23.71 -8.20
C PHE A 43 -0.68 23.59 -9.05
N GLY A 44 -1.53 24.62 -9.03
CA GLY A 44 -2.83 24.61 -9.69
C GLY A 44 -3.90 23.84 -8.91
N ARG A 45 -5.15 24.07 -9.31
CA ARG A 45 -6.31 23.28 -8.92
C ARG A 45 -6.80 22.52 -10.15
N ASP A 46 -6.75 21.20 -10.11
CA ASP A 46 -7.39 20.38 -11.14
C ASP A 46 -8.82 20.08 -10.69
N GLU A 47 -9.74 21.00 -10.99
CA GLU A 47 -11.16 20.72 -10.78
C GLU A 47 -11.62 19.69 -11.80
N GLN A 48 -11.84 18.45 -11.33
CA GLN A 48 -12.47 17.43 -12.14
C GLN A 48 -13.95 17.77 -12.35
N LYS A 49 -14.24 18.45 -13.47
CA LYS A 49 -15.60 18.67 -13.94
C LYS A 49 -15.96 17.60 -14.97
N LEU A 50 -17.16 17.02 -14.84
CA LEU A 50 -17.69 16.13 -15.87
C LEU A 50 -17.89 16.93 -17.18
N VAL A 51 -17.05 16.67 -18.17
CA VAL A 51 -17.09 17.33 -19.49
C VAL A 51 -18.02 16.64 -20.48
N GLY A 52 -18.31 15.35 -20.26
CA GLY A 52 -19.15 14.57 -21.15
C GLY A 52 -19.43 13.17 -20.62
N ARG A 53 -20.36 12.47 -21.26
CA ARG A 53 -20.67 11.07 -20.98
C ARG A 53 -20.74 10.31 -22.29
N VAL A 54 -19.91 9.28 -22.40
CA VAL A 54 -19.88 8.38 -23.54
C VAL A 54 -20.35 6.98 -23.14
N ARG A 55 -20.75 6.18 -24.12
CA ARG A 55 -21.08 4.76 -23.92
C ARG A 55 -20.15 3.92 -24.78
N ALA A 56 -19.37 3.05 -24.13
CA ALA A 56 -18.62 2.01 -24.82
C ALA A 56 -19.55 0.81 -25.07
N ARG A 57 -19.68 0.39 -26.33
CA ARG A 57 -20.37 -0.86 -26.68
C ARG A 57 -19.36 -2.00 -26.72
N THR A 58 -19.65 -3.09 -26.03
CA THR A 58 -18.90 -4.34 -26.12
C THR A 58 -19.68 -5.35 -26.93
N GLU A 59 -18.99 -6.24 -27.63
CA GLU A 59 -19.62 -7.29 -28.41
C GLU A 59 -20.28 -8.36 -27.52
N ASN A 60 -19.66 -8.61 -26.36
CA ASN A 60 -20.08 -9.64 -25.43
C ASN A 60 -20.68 -9.02 -24.15
N ASN A 61 -21.58 -9.79 -23.51
CA ASN A 61 -21.98 -9.50 -22.14
C ASN A 61 -20.75 -9.68 -21.23
N CYS A 62 -20.36 -8.61 -20.55
CA CYS A 62 -19.13 -8.57 -19.78
C CYS A 62 -19.28 -7.76 -18.51
N VAL A 63 -18.35 -7.97 -17.59
CA VAL A 63 -18.17 -7.13 -16.41
C VAL A 63 -16.99 -6.19 -16.70
N ALA A 64 -17.30 -4.89 -16.79
CA ALA A 64 -16.31 -3.84 -16.92
C ALA A 64 -15.30 -3.93 -15.76
N ARG A 65 -14.00 -3.88 -16.08
CA ARG A 65 -12.95 -3.96 -15.07
C ARG A 65 -12.18 -2.66 -14.93
N ASP A 66 -11.65 -2.13 -16.03
CA ASP A 66 -10.79 -0.97 -15.98
C ASP A 66 -10.69 -0.26 -17.33
N LEU A 67 -10.26 1.00 -17.33
CA LEU A 67 -10.11 1.83 -18.52
C LEU A 67 -8.88 2.75 -18.38
N VAL A 68 -7.94 2.64 -19.31
CA VAL A 68 -6.74 3.48 -19.33
C VAL A 68 -6.54 4.11 -20.70
N ARG A 69 -5.91 5.29 -20.70
CA ARG A 69 -5.51 5.97 -21.94
C ARG A 69 -4.11 5.54 -22.35
N VAL A 70 -3.96 5.14 -23.61
CA VAL A 70 -2.70 4.71 -24.22
C VAL A 70 -2.55 5.49 -25.53
N GLY A 71 -1.77 6.57 -25.48
CA GLY A 71 -1.64 7.50 -26.60
C GLY A 71 -2.98 8.20 -26.92
N ASP A 72 -3.42 8.07 -28.18
CA ASP A 72 -4.70 8.58 -28.68
C ASP A 72 -5.88 7.61 -28.44
N ARG A 73 -5.62 6.43 -27.87
CA ARG A 73 -6.60 5.37 -27.69
C ARG A 73 -6.94 5.17 -26.21
N LEU A 74 -8.13 4.62 -25.98
CA LEU A 74 -8.58 4.12 -24.70
C LEU A 74 -8.58 2.60 -24.76
N LEU A 75 -7.80 1.98 -23.87
CA LEU A 75 -7.81 0.54 -23.65
C LEU A 75 -8.82 0.23 -22.55
N PHE A 76 -9.89 -0.44 -22.94
CA PHE A 76 -10.91 -0.93 -22.03
C PHE A 76 -10.67 -2.41 -21.74
N GLY A 77 -10.62 -2.74 -20.45
CA GLY A 77 -10.48 -4.10 -19.97
C GLY A 77 -11.78 -4.59 -19.31
N TYR A 78 -12.18 -5.80 -19.65
CA TYR A 78 -13.38 -6.44 -19.12
C TYR A 78 -13.20 -7.94 -18.96
N ASN A 79 -14.10 -8.56 -18.21
CA ASN A 79 -14.17 -10.01 -18.08
C ASN A 79 -15.50 -10.50 -18.70
N VAL A 80 -15.41 -11.38 -19.70
CA VAL A 80 -16.60 -12.04 -20.26
C VAL A 80 -16.91 -13.32 -19.49
N PHE A 81 -18.20 -13.67 -19.43
CA PHE A 81 -18.59 -15.00 -19.00
C PHE A 81 -18.42 -15.96 -20.19
N ILE A 82 -17.31 -16.71 -20.20
CA ILE A 82 -17.01 -17.66 -21.26
C ILE A 82 -17.91 -18.88 -21.08
N GLY A 83 -19.02 -18.93 -21.81
CA GLY A 83 -19.90 -20.09 -21.86
C GLY A 83 -19.26 -21.25 -22.63
N LEU A 84 -19.53 -21.33 -23.93
CA LEU A 84 -19.15 -22.46 -24.79
C LEU A 84 -17.81 -22.28 -25.55
N LYS A 85 -17.16 -21.10 -25.48
CA LYS A 85 -15.86 -20.92 -26.16
C LYS A 85 -14.78 -21.74 -25.46
N LYS A 86 -13.98 -22.46 -26.25
CA LYS A 86 -12.89 -23.31 -25.75
C LYS A 86 -11.66 -22.52 -25.31
N GLU A 87 -11.45 -21.34 -25.89
CA GLU A 87 -10.25 -20.52 -25.68
C GLU A 87 -10.65 -19.05 -25.52
N THR A 88 -9.95 -18.36 -24.62
CA THR A 88 -10.07 -16.91 -24.41
C THR A 88 -9.18 -16.19 -25.40
N GLN A 89 -9.76 -15.30 -26.20
CA GLN A 89 -9.03 -14.46 -27.13
C GLN A 89 -8.71 -13.10 -26.50
N VAL A 90 -7.76 -12.36 -27.08
CA VAL A 90 -7.40 -11.01 -26.60
C VAL A 90 -8.61 -10.08 -26.62
N GLU A 91 -9.42 -10.17 -27.68
CA GLU A 91 -10.68 -9.41 -27.86
C GLU A 91 -11.77 -9.81 -26.86
N ASP A 92 -11.65 -10.96 -26.18
CA ASP A 92 -12.57 -11.34 -25.11
C ASP A 92 -12.26 -10.62 -23.79
N VAL A 93 -11.10 -9.94 -23.68
CA VAL A 93 -10.66 -9.25 -22.46
C VAL A 93 -10.38 -7.77 -22.70
N PHE A 94 -9.98 -7.39 -23.91
CA PHE A 94 -9.58 -6.04 -24.26
C PHE A 94 -10.35 -5.50 -25.47
N SER A 95 -10.80 -4.26 -25.37
CA SER A 95 -11.26 -3.45 -26.50
C SER A 95 -10.48 -2.15 -26.56
N LEU A 96 -10.19 -1.70 -27.77
CA LEU A 96 -9.63 -0.38 -28.03
C LEU A 96 -10.73 0.56 -28.54
N TYR A 97 -10.70 1.79 -28.06
CA TYR A 97 -11.56 2.87 -28.55
C TYR A 97 -10.74 4.11 -28.88
N ARG A 98 -11.24 4.92 -29.79
CA ARG A 98 -10.80 6.30 -30.00
C ARG A 98 -11.94 7.24 -29.61
N LEU A 99 -11.59 8.34 -28.95
CA LEU A 99 -12.54 9.41 -28.68
C LEU A 99 -12.61 10.32 -29.90
N VAL A 100 -13.80 10.48 -30.46
CA VAL A 100 -14.07 11.30 -31.65
C VAL A 100 -15.17 12.31 -31.36
N ASP A 101 -15.17 13.44 -32.08
CA ASP A 101 -16.25 14.41 -31.99
C ASP A 101 -17.39 14.00 -32.92
N GLY A 102 -18.49 13.52 -32.35
CA GLY A 102 -19.73 13.19 -33.04
C GLY A 102 -20.71 14.37 -33.10
N SER A 103 -21.88 14.14 -33.69
CA SER A 103 -22.90 15.18 -33.88
C SER A 103 -23.57 15.65 -32.59
N GLU A 104 -23.62 14.79 -31.57
CA GLU A 104 -24.23 15.08 -30.26
C GLU A 104 -23.20 15.21 -29.12
N GLY A 105 -21.92 15.31 -29.47
CA GLY A 105 -20.81 15.40 -28.52
C GLY A 105 -19.76 14.31 -28.77
N GLN A 106 -18.91 14.07 -27.77
CA GLN A 106 -17.87 13.05 -27.88
C GLN A 106 -18.47 11.65 -27.98
N GLU A 107 -17.88 10.80 -28.81
CA GLU A 107 -18.28 9.41 -29.02
C GLU A 107 -17.05 8.48 -28.94
N LEU A 108 -17.30 7.21 -28.61
CA LEU A 108 -16.26 6.18 -28.61
C LEU A 108 -16.38 5.33 -29.86
N GLU A 109 -15.42 5.48 -30.76
CA GLU A 109 -15.29 4.66 -31.96
C GLU A 109 -14.45 3.41 -31.64
N PRO A 110 -14.96 2.19 -31.87
CA PRO A 110 -14.17 0.97 -31.66
C PRO A 110 -13.02 0.89 -32.67
N VAL A 111 -11.85 0.48 -32.19
CA VAL A 111 -10.64 0.28 -33.00
C VAL A 111 -10.29 -1.20 -32.96
N GLY A 112 -10.09 -1.80 -34.13
CA GLY A 112 -9.65 -3.20 -34.25
C GLY A 112 -8.30 -3.43 -33.56
N VAL A 113 -8.10 -4.64 -33.03
CA VAL A 113 -6.84 -5.02 -32.37
C VAL A 113 -5.71 -5.27 -33.36
N ASP A 114 -6.04 -5.56 -34.62
CA ASP A 114 -5.08 -5.82 -35.70
C ASP A 114 -4.15 -4.62 -35.93
N GLY A 115 -2.86 -4.90 -36.08
CA GLY A 115 -1.84 -3.87 -36.27
C GLY A 115 -1.58 -3.00 -35.02
N THR A 116 -2.05 -3.42 -33.86
CA THR A 116 -1.81 -2.74 -32.58
C THR A 116 -0.88 -3.55 -31.67
N PHE A 117 -0.46 -2.97 -30.55
CA PHE A 117 0.36 -3.66 -29.53
C PHE A 117 -0.34 -4.89 -28.91
N LEU A 118 -1.67 -5.00 -29.04
CA LEU A 118 -2.44 -6.17 -28.60
C LEU A 118 -2.36 -7.36 -29.59
N ALA A 119 -1.94 -7.11 -30.84
CA ALA A 119 -1.73 -8.14 -31.85
C ALA A 119 -0.25 -8.59 -31.92
N GLU A 120 0.64 -8.04 -31.08
CA GLU A 120 2.05 -8.43 -31.07
C GLU A 120 2.19 -9.92 -30.73
N ALA A 121 2.86 -10.68 -31.60
CA ALA A 121 2.90 -12.14 -31.54
C ALA A 121 3.39 -12.69 -30.19
N ARG A 122 4.39 -12.05 -29.57
CA ARG A 122 4.91 -12.46 -28.26
C ARG A 122 3.88 -12.25 -27.15
N PHE A 123 3.16 -11.12 -27.16
CA PHE A 123 2.07 -10.89 -26.20
C PHE A 123 0.95 -11.92 -26.38
N VAL A 124 0.51 -12.15 -27.62
CA VAL A 124 -0.57 -13.12 -27.91
C VAL A 124 -0.18 -14.53 -27.46
N ALA A 125 1.09 -14.93 -27.62
CA ALA A 125 1.59 -16.21 -27.12
C ALA A 125 1.51 -16.30 -25.59
N ASP A 126 2.07 -15.31 -24.87
CA ASP A 126 2.08 -15.28 -23.41
C ASP A 126 0.64 -15.19 -22.83
N PHE A 127 -0.26 -14.48 -23.52
CA PHE A 127 -1.67 -14.38 -23.15
C PHE A 127 -2.39 -15.72 -23.29
N ARG A 128 -2.15 -16.45 -24.39
CA ARG A 128 -2.71 -17.81 -24.57
C ARG A 128 -2.15 -18.77 -23.54
N GLU A 129 -0.85 -18.71 -23.24
CA GLU A 129 -0.23 -19.54 -22.21
C GLU A 129 -0.87 -19.31 -20.83
N LEU A 130 -1.09 -18.05 -20.46
CA LEU A 130 -1.77 -17.68 -19.22
C LEU A 130 -3.12 -18.39 -19.08
N HIS A 131 -3.99 -18.28 -20.09
CA HIS A 131 -5.33 -18.87 -20.08
C HIS A 131 -5.32 -20.40 -20.28
N ALA A 132 -4.27 -20.95 -20.89
CA ALA A 132 -4.08 -22.40 -20.98
C ALA A 132 -3.77 -22.99 -19.60
N TYR A 133 -2.87 -22.37 -18.84
CA TYR A 133 -2.41 -22.84 -17.54
C TYR A 133 -3.37 -22.48 -16.39
N TYR A 134 -3.88 -21.24 -16.38
CA TYR A 134 -4.75 -20.70 -15.33
C TYR A 134 -6.18 -20.51 -15.84
N LYS A 135 -7.01 -21.55 -15.72
CA LYS A 135 -8.40 -21.53 -16.24
C LYS A 135 -9.30 -20.45 -15.64
N GLN A 136 -8.99 -19.98 -14.44
CA GLN A 136 -9.72 -18.91 -13.76
C GLN A 136 -9.01 -17.55 -13.85
N ALA A 137 -8.03 -17.42 -14.75
CA ALA A 137 -7.36 -16.14 -14.99
C ALA A 137 -8.39 -15.07 -15.36
N ARG A 138 -8.40 -13.97 -14.60
CA ARG A 138 -9.29 -12.83 -14.84
C ARG A 138 -8.52 -11.54 -14.71
N LEU A 139 -8.87 -10.57 -15.55
CA LEU A 139 -8.30 -9.24 -15.47
C LEU A 139 -8.76 -8.58 -14.17
N VAL A 140 -7.81 -8.03 -13.42
CA VAL A 140 -8.06 -7.30 -12.17
C VAL A 140 -7.68 -5.83 -12.24
N GLN A 141 -6.79 -5.42 -13.12
CA GLN A 141 -6.42 -4.00 -13.21
C GLN A 141 -5.73 -3.68 -14.54
N LEU A 142 -5.99 -2.48 -15.05
CA LEU A 142 -5.15 -1.81 -16.02
C LEU A 142 -4.53 -0.59 -15.36
N ARG A 143 -3.23 -0.37 -15.59
CA ARG A 143 -2.54 0.79 -15.01
C ARG A 143 -1.50 1.33 -15.96
N VAL A 144 -1.50 2.65 -16.12
CA VAL A 144 -0.38 3.37 -16.74
C VAL A 144 0.46 4.00 -15.64
N HIS A 145 1.72 3.59 -15.53
CA HIS A 145 2.63 4.05 -14.50
C HIS A 145 4.08 4.01 -14.97
N ASN A 146 4.86 5.05 -14.66
CA ASN A 146 6.29 5.16 -14.99
C ASN A 146 6.64 4.78 -16.44
N GLY A 147 5.87 5.30 -17.40
CA GLY A 147 6.09 5.03 -18.83
C GLY A 147 5.78 3.59 -19.24
N LYS A 148 4.99 2.86 -18.46
CA LYS A 148 4.53 1.51 -18.78
C LYS A 148 3.03 1.41 -18.75
N LEU A 149 2.48 0.57 -19.62
CA LEU A 149 1.15 0.02 -19.49
C LEU A 149 1.26 -1.34 -18.80
N LEU A 150 0.43 -1.57 -17.80
CA LEU A 150 0.38 -2.78 -17.01
C LEU A 150 -1.02 -3.38 -17.08
N ALA A 151 -1.11 -4.69 -17.33
CA ALA A 151 -2.36 -5.44 -17.23
C ALA A 151 -2.17 -6.60 -16.24
N ALA A 152 -2.83 -6.49 -15.08
CA ALA A 152 -2.75 -7.51 -14.04
C ALA A 152 -3.91 -8.49 -14.14
N PHE A 153 -3.57 -9.77 -14.09
CA PHE A 153 -4.49 -10.90 -14.06
C PHE A 153 -4.34 -11.61 -12.73
N GLN A 154 -5.44 -11.86 -12.04
CA GLN A 154 -5.44 -12.79 -10.92
C GLN A 154 -5.41 -14.21 -11.47
N ILE A 155 -4.47 -15.02 -10.99
CA ILE A 155 -4.22 -16.40 -11.44
C ILE A 155 -4.45 -17.44 -10.34
N GLY A 156 -4.66 -17.01 -9.10
CA GLY A 156 -4.90 -17.88 -7.94
C GLY A 156 -5.91 -17.28 -6.96
N GLN A 157 -6.05 -17.93 -5.81
CA GLN A 157 -7.02 -17.55 -4.79
C GLN A 157 -6.51 -16.40 -3.90
N GLN A 158 -5.18 -16.29 -3.73
CA GLN A 158 -4.61 -15.23 -2.92
C GLN A 158 -4.59 -13.90 -3.68
N ILE A 159 -4.66 -12.80 -2.94
CA ILE A 159 -4.62 -11.44 -3.52
C ILE A 159 -3.30 -11.20 -4.26
N GLY A 160 -2.20 -11.80 -3.79
CA GLY A 160 -0.87 -11.70 -4.41
C GLY A 160 -0.65 -12.64 -5.58
N ASP A 161 -1.57 -13.58 -5.86
CA ASP A 161 -1.45 -14.51 -6.98
C ASP A 161 -1.83 -13.79 -8.28
N ILE A 162 -0.96 -12.91 -8.74
CA ILE A 162 -1.14 -12.11 -9.94
C ILE A 162 -0.05 -12.39 -10.98
N ARG A 163 -0.42 -12.27 -12.25
CA ARG A 163 0.49 -12.19 -13.39
C ARG A 163 0.30 -10.83 -14.05
N VAL A 164 1.38 -10.14 -14.39
CA VAL A 164 1.29 -8.75 -14.88
C VAL A 164 2.01 -8.60 -16.21
N PHE A 165 1.23 -8.38 -17.28
CA PHE A 165 1.75 -7.99 -18.59
C PHE A 165 2.21 -6.55 -18.58
N ARG A 166 3.31 -6.30 -19.29
CA ARG A 166 3.93 -4.99 -19.38
C ARG A 166 4.18 -4.60 -20.82
N TRP A 167 3.85 -3.36 -21.14
CA TRP A 167 4.30 -2.69 -22.35
C TRP A 167 5.07 -1.42 -21.97
N ALA A 168 6.12 -1.12 -22.72
CA ALA A 168 6.75 0.19 -22.68
C ALA A 168 5.88 1.19 -23.45
N LEU A 169 5.73 2.38 -22.89
CA LEU A 169 5.10 3.52 -23.53
C LEU A 169 6.18 4.56 -23.82
N ALA A 170 6.44 4.79 -25.10
CA ALA A 170 7.38 5.82 -25.50
C ALA A 170 6.69 7.20 -25.59
N PRO A 171 7.45 8.31 -25.46
CA PRO A 171 6.89 9.66 -25.56
C PRO A 171 6.25 9.98 -26.92
N ASP A 172 6.63 9.27 -27.98
CA ASP A 172 6.05 9.39 -29.32
C ASP A 172 4.70 8.67 -29.47
N GLY A 173 4.21 8.02 -28.40
CA GLY A 173 2.97 7.27 -28.38
C GLY A 173 3.11 5.81 -28.84
N SER A 174 4.33 5.36 -29.21
CA SER A 174 4.56 3.95 -29.53
C SER A 174 4.47 3.07 -28.28
N VAL A 175 3.95 1.86 -28.49
CA VAL A 175 3.70 0.87 -27.43
C VAL A 175 4.33 -0.44 -27.86
N SER A 176 5.22 -0.98 -27.03
CA SER A 176 5.91 -2.25 -27.32
C SER A 176 5.80 -3.19 -26.14
N TYR A 177 5.42 -4.45 -26.38
CA TYR A 177 5.36 -5.44 -25.32
C TYR A 177 6.76 -5.69 -24.72
N ILE A 178 6.82 -5.95 -23.42
CA ILE A 178 8.06 -6.27 -22.70
C ILE A 178 8.06 -7.74 -22.28
N ASP A 179 7.16 -8.11 -21.36
CA ASP A 179 6.97 -9.46 -20.82
C ASP A 179 5.72 -9.51 -19.91
N ASN A 180 5.51 -10.64 -19.25
CA ASN A 180 4.46 -10.87 -18.26
C ASN A 180 4.99 -10.93 -16.81
N ARG A 181 6.09 -10.24 -16.48
CA ARG A 181 6.76 -10.28 -15.17
C ARG A 181 6.73 -8.95 -14.42
N GLY A 182 5.57 -8.28 -14.48
CA GLY A 182 5.38 -6.93 -13.95
C GLY A 182 4.88 -6.83 -12.51
N GLU A 183 4.95 -7.89 -11.72
CA GLU A 183 4.37 -7.95 -10.37
C GLU A 183 4.93 -6.84 -9.46
N ARG A 184 6.21 -6.49 -9.63
CA ARG A 184 6.85 -5.38 -8.90
C ARG A 184 6.44 -4.00 -9.42
N ASP A 185 6.13 -3.87 -10.71
CA ASP A 185 5.77 -2.59 -11.32
C ASP A 185 4.34 -2.16 -10.96
N ILE A 186 3.44 -3.13 -10.71
CA ILE A 186 2.06 -2.81 -10.30
C ILE A 186 1.89 -2.70 -8.79
N ALA A 187 2.87 -3.17 -8.01
CA ALA A 187 2.84 -3.12 -6.56
C ALA A 187 2.49 -1.71 -6.08
N LEU A 188 1.67 -1.65 -5.02
CA LEU A 188 1.42 -0.38 -4.35
C LEU A 188 2.76 0.17 -3.85
N PRO A 189 2.93 1.52 -3.86
CA PRO A 189 4.08 2.10 -3.21
C PRO A 189 4.13 1.61 -1.76
N PRO A 190 5.33 1.48 -1.16
CA PRO A 190 5.46 1.16 0.25
C PRO A 190 4.54 2.06 1.08
N SER A 191 3.84 1.49 2.07
CA SER A 191 2.95 2.24 2.95
C SER A 191 3.69 3.27 3.82
N HIS A 192 5.02 3.17 3.86
CA HIS A 192 5.90 4.01 4.66
C HIS A 192 7.08 4.47 3.82
N ASP A 193 7.66 5.60 4.21
CA ASP A 193 8.86 6.20 3.64
C ASP A 193 10.16 5.61 4.23
N PHE A 194 10.06 4.49 4.94
CA PHE A 194 11.18 3.77 5.53
C PHE A 194 11.12 2.27 5.24
N GLU A 195 12.27 1.62 5.32
CA GLU A 195 12.40 0.17 5.11
C GLU A 195 12.58 -0.55 6.45
N TRP A 196 11.95 -1.71 6.56
CA TRP A 196 12.18 -2.63 7.68
C TRP A 196 13.47 -3.41 7.43
N THR A 197 14.41 -3.31 8.37
CA THR A 197 15.63 -4.12 8.39
C THR A 197 15.37 -5.37 9.22
N PRO A 198 15.28 -6.57 8.61
CA PRO A 198 15.14 -7.81 9.37
C PRO A 198 16.42 -8.07 10.16
N THR A 199 16.27 -8.59 11.38
CA THR A 199 17.41 -9.02 12.19
C THR A 199 17.94 -10.34 11.67
N THR A 200 19.22 -10.58 11.91
CA THR A 200 19.96 -11.77 11.49
C THR A 200 20.54 -12.48 12.70
N ARG A 201 21.15 -13.65 12.49
CA ARG A 201 21.84 -14.38 13.56
C ARG A 201 23.01 -13.60 14.18
N GLU A 202 23.60 -12.67 13.43
CA GLU A 202 24.70 -11.83 13.94
C GLU A 202 24.23 -10.83 15.00
N ASP A 203 22.95 -10.46 14.95
CA ASP A 203 22.33 -9.58 15.95
C ASP A 203 22.03 -10.31 17.26
N HIS A 204 22.11 -11.65 17.30
CA HIS A 204 21.75 -12.42 18.49
C HIS A 204 22.89 -12.44 19.51
N ILE A 205 22.60 -11.98 20.72
CA ILE A 205 23.49 -12.05 21.87
C ILE A 205 23.07 -13.25 22.73
N ASN A 206 24.00 -14.19 22.87
CA ASN A 206 23.79 -15.40 23.65
C ASN A 206 24.03 -15.16 25.15
N GLY A 207 23.33 -15.90 26.00
CA GLY A 207 23.51 -15.88 27.44
C GLY A 207 22.33 -16.54 28.14
N LYS A 208 22.17 -16.30 29.45
CA LYS A 208 21.05 -16.86 30.24
C LYS A 208 19.69 -16.32 29.79
N HIS A 209 19.65 -15.03 29.49
CA HIS A 209 18.53 -14.32 28.87
C HIS A 209 19.03 -13.78 27.52
N PRO A 210 19.05 -14.64 26.48
CA PRO A 210 19.53 -14.24 25.16
C PRO A 210 18.58 -13.22 24.55
N HIS A 211 19.13 -12.26 23.81
CA HIS A 211 18.36 -11.19 23.19
C HIS A 211 18.92 -10.80 21.81
N ILE A 212 18.12 -10.11 21.02
CA ILE A 212 18.49 -9.55 19.72
C ILE A 212 18.91 -8.10 19.91
N ASN A 213 20.12 -7.77 19.50
CA ASN A 213 20.65 -6.42 19.48
C ASN A 213 20.02 -5.61 18.34
N ILE A 214 19.44 -4.46 18.68
CA ILE A 214 18.90 -3.51 17.72
C ILE A 214 19.73 -2.23 17.79
N LEU A 215 20.61 -2.06 16.81
CA LEU A 215 21.42 -0.84 16.60
C LEU A 215 22.25 -0.42 17.82
N ASP A 216 22.71 -1.38 18.62
CA ASP A 216 23.44 -1.16 19.88
C ASP A 216 22.69 -0.23 20.86
N SER A 217 21.37 -0.15 20.73
CA SER A 217 20.54 0.85 21.41
C SER A 217 19.48 0.20 22.29
N ILE A 218 18.82 -0.83 21.80
CA ILE A 218 17.83 -1.63 22.55
C ILE A 218 18.01 -3.11 22.24
N PHE A 219 17.51 -3.95 23.14
CA PHE A 219 17.68 -5.40 23.08
C PHE A 219 16.34 -6.09 23.25
N VAL A 220 15.98 -6.96 22.31
CA VAL A 220 14.66 -7.59 22.24
C VAL A 220 14.76 -9.07 22.63
N GLU A 221 13.95 -9.50 23.57
CA GLU A 221 13.81 -10.89 23.99
C GLU A 221 12.44 -11.40 23.62
N THR A 222 12.36 -12.61 23.08
CA THR A 222 11.10 -13.32 22.86
C THR A 222 11.07 -14.64 23.62
N VAL A 223 12.00 -14.85 24.55
CA VAL A 223 12.18 -16.12 25.25
C VAL A 223 11.44 -16.14 26.60
N GLY A 224 11.15 -17.33 27.11
CA GLY A 224 10.61 -17.48 28.48
C GLY A 224 9.15 -17.09 28.64
N GLY A 225 8.40 -16.96 27.54
CA GLY A 225 6.97 -16.66 27.56
C GLY A 225 6.62 -15.18 27.46
N ASP A 226 7.60 -14.29 27.32
CA ASP A 226 7.38 -12.86 27.16
C ASP A 226 8.19 -12.30 25.98
N LEU A 227 7.63 -11.25 25.37
CA LEU A 227 8.34 -10.30 24.53
C LEU A 227 8.78 -9.14 25.42
N THR A 228 10.09 -8.99 25.63
CA THR A 228 10.68 -7.96 26.49
C THR A 228 11.62 -7.05 25.70
N VAL A 229 11.57 -5.74 25.96
CA VAL A 229 12.51 -4.76 25.39
C VAL A 229 13.37 -4.16 26.49
N LYS A 230 14.69 -4.20 26.31
CA LYS A 230 15.71 -3.70 27.25
C LYS A 230 16.53 -2.57 26.61
N ILE A 231 17.18 -1.78 27.45
CA ILE A 231 18.09 -0.68 27.04
C ILE A 231 19.54 -0.94 27.41
N GLU A 232 19.82 -2.05 28.08
CA GLU A 232 21.15 -2.47 28.48
C GLU A 232 21.45 -3.84 27.87
N ASN A 233 22.67 -3.99 27.36
CA ASN A 233 23.18 -5.27 26.88
C ASN A 233 23.54 -6.14 28.09
N ASN A 234 22.51 -6.75 28.69
CA ASN A 234 22.66 -7.61 29.86
C ASN A 234 21.89 -8.90 29.64
N THR A 235 22.61 -10.01 29.58
CA THR A 235 22.05 -11.36 29.44
C THR A 235 21.82 -12.07 30.77
N GLU A 236 22.15 -11.47 31.91
CA GLU A 236 21.94 -12.06 33.25
C GLU A 236 20.54 -11.82 33.79
N THR A 237 19.88 -10.73 33.35
CA THR A 237 18.53 -10.36 33.78
C THR A 237 17.59 -10.17 32.60
N GLY A 238 16.35 -10.63 32.75
CA GLY A 238 15.25 -10.42 31.79
C GLY A 238 14.38 -9.19 32.08
N LEU A 239 14.79 -8.26 32.95
CA LEU A 239 13.97 -7.07 33.25
C LEU A 239 14.13 -6.06 32.11
N GLY A 240 13.02 -5.62 31.52
CA GLY A 240 12.98 -4.61 30.48
C GLY A 240 12.14 -3.39 30.82
N ILE A 241 12.21 -2.41 29.92
CA ILE A 241 11.36 -1.20 29.96
C ILE A 241 9.98 -1.45 29.34
N TYR A 242 9.75 -2.64 28.80
CA TYR A 242 8.50 -3.13 28.25
C TYR A 242 8.47 -4.65 28.27
N SER A 243 7.30 -5.23 28.54
CA SER A 243 7.08 -6.67 28.55
C SER A 243 5.61 -6.96 28.22
N GLU A 244 5.38 -7.99 27.41
CA GLU A 244 4.05 -8.56 27.16
C GLU A 244 4.17 -10.05 26.86
N SER A 245 3.16 -10.85 27.22
CA SER A 245 3.20 -12.30 27.04
C SER A 245 3.23 -12.72 25.58
N VAL A 246 3.88 -13.83 25.28
CA VAL A 246 3.81 -14.54 23.99
C VAL A 246 3.11 -15.89 24.18
N ASP A 247 2.52 -16.41 23.10
CA ASP A 247 1.73 -17.65 23.18
C ASP A 247 2.63 -18.89 23.38
N ASP A 248 3.72 -19.01 22.60
CA ASP A 248 4.66 -20.12 22.71
C ASP A 248 5.80 -19.79 23.69
N LYS A 249 5.69 -20.32 24.91
CA LYS A 249 6.69 -20.13 25.97
C LYS A 249 8.06 -20.76 25.67
N ASN A 250 8.12 -21.69 24.73
CA ASN A 250 9.34 -22.39 24.37
C ASN A 250 10.02 -21.80 23.13
N GLN A 251 9.51 -20.69 22.56
CA GLN A 251 10.13 -20.08 21.40
C GLN A 251 11.56 -19.61 21.72
N SER A 252 12.45 -19.78 20.75
CA SER A 252 13.78 -19.18 20.74
C SER A 252 13.77 -17.86 19.99
N LEU A 253 14.86 -17.09 20.08
CA LEU A 253 15.00 -15.86 19.32
C LEU A 253 14.89 -16.07 17.80
N ALA A 254 15.36 -17.23 17.30
CA ALA A 254 15.37 -17.53 15.88
C ALA A 254 13.98 -17.91 15.34
N ASP A 255 13.03 -18.20 16.22
CA ASP A 255 11.66 -18.57 15.84
C ASP A 255 10.76 -17.35 15.61
N ALA A 256 11.13 -16.19 16.18
CA ALA A 256 10.42 -14.94 16.00
C ALA A 256 10.95 -14.17 14.78
N ASP A 257 10.06 -13.58 13.98
CA ASP A 257 10.43 -12.64 12.93
C ASP A 257 10.51 -11.23 13.53
N VAL A 258 11.72 -10.71 13.64
CA VAL A 258 12.00 -9.38 14.18
C VAL A 258 12.62 -8.50 13.10
N ALA A 259 12.05 -7.33 12.90
CA ALA A 259 12.61 -6.30 12.05
C ALA A 259 12.53 -4.93 12.73
N TYR A 260 13.40 -4.01 12.35
CA TYR A 260 13.47 -2.68 12.92
C TYR A 260 13.60 -1.58 11.85
N ALA A 261 13.28 -0.35 12.22
CA ALA A 261 13.56 0.84 11.43
C ALA A 261 13.93 2.02 12.33
N ARG A 262 14.95 2.80 11.97
CA ARG A 262 15.37 3.98 12.73
C ARG A 262 14.85 5.26 12.08
N LEU A 263 14.01 6.00 12.83
CA LEU A 263 13.45 7.29 12.42
C LEU A 263 13.91 8.38 13.39
N GLY A 264 15.09 8.94 13.13
CA GLY A 264 15.69 9.95 14.00
C GLY A 264 15.92 9.43 15.42
N SER A 265 15.14 9.94 16.39
CA SER A 265 15.17 9.52 17.80
C SER A 265 14.26 8.32 18.12
N LEU A 266 13.52 7.80 17.14
CA LEU A 266 12.62 6.66 17.29
C LEU A 266 13.25 5.42 16.68
N ILE A 267 13.06 4.28 17.34
CA ILE A 267 13.33 2.95 16.78
C ILE A 267 12.00 2.21 16.75
N LEU A 268 11.54 1.88 15.55
CA LEU A 268 10.37 1.06 15.33
C LEU A 268 10.78 -0.41 15.35
N LEU A 269 9.91 -1.26 15.90
CA LEU A 269 10.06 -2.71 15.92
C LEU A 269 8.80 -3.32 15.33
N ARG A 270 8.99 -4.29 14.44
CA ARG A 270 7.97 -5.20 13.94
C ARG A 270 8.36 -6.59 14.40
N ILE A 271 7.56 -7.19 15.28
CA ILE A 271 7.88 -8.46 15.91
C ILE A 271 6.69 -9.39 15.73
N LYS A 272 6.89 -10.51 15.05
CA LYS A 272 5.93 -11.60 14.98
C LYS A 272 6.47 -12.78 15.80
N PRO A 273 5.94 -12.99 17.02
CA PRO A 273 6.30 -14.16 17.81
C PRO A 273 5.95 -15.46 17.09
N TYR A 274 6.61 -16.53 17.49
CA TYR A 274 6.45 -17.84 16.89
C TYR A 274 5.02 -18.34 17.02
N ARG A 275 4.44 -18.79 15.89
CA ARG A 275 3.08 -19.35 15.77
C ARG A 275 1.93 -18.40 16.16
N GLU A 276 2.22 -17.12 16.36
CA GLU A 276 1.17 -16.10 16.49
C GLU A 276 0.76 -15.58 15.11
N ASP A 277 -0.54 -15.37 14.91
CA ASP A 277 -1.05 -14.75 13.68
C ASP A 277 -0.85 -13.24 13.67
N THR A 278 -0.73 -12.63 14.86
CA THR A 278 -0.63 -11.18 15.03
C THR A 278 0.81 -10.71 15.07
N THR A 279 1.12 -9.70 14.28
CA THR A 279 2.41 -8.99 14.33
C THR A 279 2.27 -7.79 15.27
N ARG A 280 3.23 -7.63 16.19
CA ARG A 280 3.26 -6.56 17.17
C ARG A 280 4.14 -5.42 16.65
N TYR A 281 3.65 -4.20 16.76
CA TYR A 281 4.39 -3.00 16.39
C TYR A 281 4.70 -2.17 17.63
N LEU A 282 5.98 -1.94 17.89
CA LEU A 282 6.46 -1.16 19.03
C LEU A 282 7.29 0.03 18.54
N VAL A 283 7.27 1.13 19.29
CA VAL A 283 8.16 2.27 19.10
C VAL A 283 8.94 2.55 20.38
N TYR A 284 10.26 2.51 20.30
CA TYR A 284 11.15 3.03 21.32
C TYR A 284 11.51 4.49 21.04
N ASN A 285 11.35 5.36 22.03
CA ASN A 285 11.79 6.75 21.96
C ASN A 285 13.05 6.95 22.80
N SER A 286 14.18 7.18 22.13
CA SER A 286 15.50 7.36 22.79
C SER A 286 15.57 8.56 23.74
N ARG A 287 14.70 9.58 23.57
CA ARG A 287 14.67 10.75 24.46
C ARG A 287 13.96 10.46 25.78
N THR A 288 12.88 9.68 25.74
CA THR A 288 12.11 9.34 26.94
C THR A 288 12.50 7.99 27.54
N ARG A 289 13.25 7.18 26.79
CA ARG A 289 13.62 5.78 27.11
C ARG A 289 12.39 4.91 27.40
N LYS A 290 11.31 5.14 26.67
CA LYS A 290 10.06 4.39 26.78
C LYS A 290 9.74 3.68 25.48
N VAL A 291 9.07 2.54 25.61
CA VAL A 291 8.46 1.82 24.50
C VAL A 291 6.95 2.00 24.58
N ALA A 292 6.32 2.20 23.43
CA ALA A 292 4.87 2.19 23.28
C ALA A 292 4.47 1.21 22.19
N ARG A 293 3.31 0.57 22.37
CA ARG A 293 2.68 -0.27 21.35
C ARG A 293 1.88 0.64 20.39
N ILE A 294 1.96 0.35 19.10
CA ILE A 294 1.43 1.20 18.00
C ILE A 294 0.73 0.37 16.90
N ASP A 295 0.26 -0.82 17.24
CA ASP A 295 -0.56 -1.66 16.35
C ASP A 295 -2.04 -1.26 16.34
#